data_AF-X1PL39-F1
#
_entry.id   AF-X1PL39-F1
#
_cell.length_a   1.000
_cell.length_b   1.000
_cell.length_c   1.000
_cell.angle_alpha   90.00
_cell.angle_beta   90.00
_cell.angle_gamma   90.00
#
_symmetry.space_group_name_H-M   'P 1'
#
loop_
_entity.id
_entity.type
_entity.pdbx_description
1 polymer ?
#
loop_
_entity_poly.entity_id
_entity_poly.type
_entity_poly.pdbx_seq_one_letter_code
_entity_poly.pdbx_strand_id
1 'polypeptide(L)'
;IGFAGGGEHTFGHLMMTVGMRRALDLYISGRLIDGKEAERIGLAGKSVPADKLEEEVQTLAKDLCIMPRDGIAIGKATRHLFYDRMGLTDSFTYAYITHTLFTNVRHEEGEFNFFRERREKGSKAAFHEKDDLRTM
;
A
#
# COMPACT_ATOMS: atom_id res chain seq x y z
N ILE A 1 4.34 9.34 8.24
CA ILE A 1 5.05 9.35 9.54
C ILE A 1 6.58 9.27 9.41
N GLY A 2 7.16 9.31 8.20
CA GLY A 2 8.62 9.41 8.02
C GLY A 2 9.35 8.11 7.66
N PHE A 3 8.64 7.03 7.34
CA PHE A 3 9.26 5.70 7.17
C PHE A 3 9.83 5.42 5.77
N ALA A 4 9.74 6.39 4.86
CA ALA A 4 10.39 6.40 3.54
C ALA A 4 10.37 5.07 2.74
N GLY A 5 9.32 4.26 2.89
CA GLY A 5 9.19 2.98 2.19
C GLY A 5 9.92 1.78 2.79
N GLY A 6 10.51 1.90 3.99
CA GLY A 6 11.31 0.84 4.60
C GLY A 6 10.68 0.21 5.85
N GLY A 7 9.62 0.80 6.41
CA GLY A 7 9.04 0.42 7.71
C GLY A 7 7.63 -0.15 7.61
N GLU A 8 7.13 -0.39 6.40
CA GLU A 8 5.81 -0.93 6.19
C GLU A 8 5.81 -2.38 5.70
N HIS A 9 4.92 -3.15 6.29
CA HIS A 9 4.74 -4.58 6.02
C HIS A 9 4.11 -4.85 4.65
N THR A 10 3.61 -3.82 3.97
CA THR A 10 3.01 -3.92 2.64
C THR A 10 4.00 -3.66 1.50
N PHE A 11 5.25 -3.29 1.78
CA PHE A 11 6.24 -2.95 0.74
C PHE A 11 6.44 -4.11 -0.25
N GLY A 12 6.65 -5.32 0.26
CA GLY A 12 6.79 -6.54 -0.57
C GLY A 12 5.57 -6.82 -1.44
N HIS A 13 4.37 -6.60 -0.90
CA HIS A 13 3.13 -6.77 -1.63
C HIS A 13 3.01 -5.75 -2.77
N LEU A 14 3.22 -4.46 -2.49
CA LEU A 14 3.14 -3.41 -3.51
C LEU A 14 4.20 -3.62 -4.61
N MET A 15 5.43 -3.99 -4.24
CA MET A 15 6.49 -4.29 -5.20
C MET A 15 6.13 -5.39 -6.17
N MET A 16 5.51 -6.49 -5.72
CA MET A 16 5.10 -7.57 -6.62
C MET A 16 3.91 -7.17 -7.51
N THR A 17 3.12 -6.21 -7.09
CA THR A 17 1.95 -5.74 -7.83
C THR A 17 2.32 -4.72 -8.91
N VAL A 18 3.10 -3.70 -8.58
CA VAL A 18 3.40 -2.55 -9.49
C VAL A 18 4.87 -2.46 -9.91
N GLY A 19 5.71 -3.37 -9.43
CA GLY A 19 7.16 -3.35 -9.62
C GLY A 19 7.91 -2.42 -8.65
N MET A 20 9.19 -2.74 -8.41
CA MET A 20 10.07 -2.02 -7.47
C MET A 20 10.07 -0.49 -7.69
N ARG A 21 10.21 -0.04 -8.95
CA ARG A 21 10.35 1.39 -9.26
C ARG A 21 9.10 2.19 -8.86
N ARG A 22 7.91 1.67 -9.16
CA ARG A 22 6.65 2.35 -8.84
C ARG A 22 6.33 2.24 -7.35
N ALA A 23 6.64 1.10 -6.73
CA ALA A 23 6.50 0.95 -5.28
C ALA A 23 7.34 1.99 -4.53
N LEU A 24 8.64 2.13 -4.86
CA LEU A 24 9.53 3.12 -4.24
C LEU A 24 9.03 4.56 -4.45
N ASP A 25 8.61 4.90 -5.67
CA ASP A 25 8.01 6.21 -5.96
C ASP A 25 6.82 6.50 -5.04
N LEU A 26 5.86 5.57 -4.96
CA LEU A 26 4.66 5.74 -4.14
C LEU A 26 4.97 5.81 -2.64
N TYR A 27 5.90 5.01 -2.15
CA TYR A 27 6.22 4.99 -0.72
C TYR A 27 7.07 6.17 -0.26
N ILE A 28 8.09 6.55 -1.05
CA ILE A 28 8.98 7.65 -0.69
C ILE A 28 8.25 8.98 -0.82
N SER A 29 7.58 9.23 -1.94
CA SER A 29 6.82 10.47 -2.12
C SER A 29 5.57 10.50 -1.23
N GLY A 30 4.94 9.33 -1.04
CA GLY A 30 3.61 9.23 -0.44
C GLY A 30 2.57 10.04 -1.20
N ARG A 31 2.75 10.19 -2.52
CA ARG A 31 1.80 10.87 -3.41
C ARG A 31 0.53 10.03 -3.58
N LEU A 32 -0.59 10.69 -3.77
CA LEU A 32 -1.85 10.03 -4.09
C LEU A 32 -1.87 9.67 -5.59
N ILE A 33 -2.62 8.61 -5.90
CA ILE A 33 -2.94 8.21 -7.27
C ILE A 33 -4.44 8.07 -7.42
N ASP A 34 -4.94 8.34 -8.62
CA ASP A 34 -6.33 8.09 -8.97
C ASP A 34 -6.52 6.63 -9.43
N GLY A 35 -7.78 6.25 -9.68
CA GLY A 35 -8.11 4.91 -10.13
C GLY A 35 -7.49 4.55 -11.49
N LYS A 36 -7.34 5.53 -12.38
CA LYS A 36 -6.81 5.31 -13.74
C LYS A 36 -5.33 4.99 -13.70
N GLU A 37 -4.58 5.74 -12.91
CA GLU A 37 -3.17 5.46 -12.67
C GLU A 37 -2.98 4.11 -11.96
N ALA A 38 -3.82 3.81 -10.95
CA ALA A 38 -3.78 2.53 -10.24
C ALA A 38 -3.98 1.33 -11.19
N GLU A 39 -4.93 1.41 -12.12
CA GLU A 39 -5.10 0.39 -13.16
C GLU A 39 -3.88 0.31 -14.08
N ARG A 40 -3.42 1.47 -14.58
CA ARG A 40 -2.30 1.55 -15.53
C ARG A 40 -1.00 0.95 -15.00
N ILE A 41 -0.75 1.04 -13.69
CA ILE A 41 0.44 0.48 -13.04
C ILE A 41 0.24 -0.95 -12.51
N GLY A 42 -0.96 -1.53 -12.67
CA GLY A 42 -1.29 -2.88 -12.21
C GLY A 42 -1.67 -2.99 -10.73
N LEU A 43 -1.89 -1.87 -10.03
CA LEU A 43 -2.38 -1.87 -8.65
C LEU A 43 -3.85 -2.28 -8.57
N ALA A 44 -4.65 -1.85 -9.54
CA ALA A 44 -6.04 -2.25 -9.70
C ALA A 44 -6.20 -3.04 -11.00
N GLY A 45 -7.15 -4.00 -11.02
CA GLY A 45 -7.43 -4.77 -12.24
C GLY A 45 -8.23 -4.02 -13.31
N LYS A 46 -9.03 -3.03 -12.91
CA LYS A 46 -9.86 -2.21 -13.79
C LYS A 46 -10.20 -0.88 -13.13
N SER A 47 -10.24 0.22 -13.88
CA SER A 47 -10.76 1.52 -13.43
C SER A 47 -12.01 1.90 -14.22
N VAL A 48 -13.07 2.31 -13.52
CA VAL A 48 -14.35 2.69 -14.12
C VAL A 48 -14.89 3.97 -13.50
N PRO A 49 -15.79 4.70 -14.19
CA PRO A 49 -16.53 5.81 -13.59
C PRO A 49 -17.21 5.39 -12.28
N ALA A 50 -17.26 6.28 -11.29
CA ALA A 50 -17.74 5.96 -9.95
C ALA A 50 -19.19 5.46 -9.92
N ASP A 51 -20.04 5.99 -10.80
CA ASP A 51 -21.44 5.59 -10.99
C ASP A 51 -21.61 4.18 -11.60
N LYS A 52 -20.55 3.64 -12.23
CA LYS A 52 -20.54 2.29 -12.81
C LYS A 52 -19.84 1.25 -11.95
N LEU A 53 -19.21 1.66 -10.84
CA LEU A 53 -18.39 0.77 -10.02
C LEU A 53 -19.17 -0.44 -9.51
N GLU A 54 -20.39 -0.22 -9.00
CA GLU A 54 -21.21 -1.31 -8.45
C GLU A 54 -21.61 -2.32 -9.53
N GLU A 55 -22.05 -1.85 -10.70
CA GLU A 55 -22.43 -2.71 -11.83
C GLU A 55 -21.26 -3.60 -12.27
N GLU A 56 -20.08 -3.01 -12.39
CA GLU A 56 -18.86 -3.69 -12.83
C GLU A 56 -18.36 -4.71 -11.80
N VAL A 57 -18.44 -4.37 -10.50
CA VAL A 57 -18.13 -5.30 -9.40
C VAL A 57 -19.11 -6.48 -9.40
N GLN A 58 -20.41 -6.23 -9.54
CA GLN A 58 -21.42 -7.29 -9.56
C GLN A 58 -21.27 -8.21 -10.77
N THR A 59 -20.92 -7.65 -11.93
CA THR A 59 -20.65 -8.43 -13.14
C THR A 59 -19.46 -9.36 -12.92
N LEU A 60 -18.32 -8.83 -12.45
CA LEU A 60 -17.14 -9.64 -12.15
C LEU A 60 -17.43 -10.71 -11.09
N ALA A 61 -18.18 -10.38 -10.04
CA ALA A 61 -18.54 -11.34 -9.00
C ALA A 61 -19.38 -12.49 -9.55
N LYS A 62 -20.37 -12.20 -10.39
CA LYS A 62 -21.20 -13.23 -11.07
C LYS A 62 -20.33 -14.15 -11.94
N ASP A 63 -19.41 -13.58 -12.70
CA ASP A 63 -18.48 -14.35 -13.53
C ASP A 63 -17.59 -15.26 -12.69
N LEU A 64 -17.12 -14.79 -11.53
CA LEU A 64 -16.33 -15.62 -10.62
C LEU A 64 -17.15 -16.73 -9.95
N CYS A 65 -18.45 -16.50 -9.70
CA CYS A 65 -19.33 -17.47 -9.06
C CYS A 65 -19.65 -18.71 -9.91
N ILE A 66 -19.38 -18.69 -11.23
CA ILE A 66 -19.57 -19.88 -12.09
C ILE A 66 -18.42 -20.89 -11.91
N MET A 67 -17.31 -20.48 -11.32
CA MET A 67 -16.13 -21.33 -11.11
C MET A 67 -16.38 -22.33 -9.97
N PRO A 68 -15.87 -23.58 -10.08
CA PRO A 68 -16.00 -24.55 -9.00
C PRO A 68 -15.27 -24.05 -7.75
N ARG A 69 -15.96 -24.08 -6.60
CA ARG A 69 -15.42 -23.64 -5.31
C ARG A 69 -14.06 -24.26 -4.99
N ASP A 70 -13.90 -25.55 -5.25
CA ASP A 70 -12.64 -26.26 -5.00
C ASP A 70 -11.52 -25.75 -5.92
N GLY A 71 -11.83 -25.43 -7.18
CA GLY A 71 -10.88 -24.82 -8.11
C GLY A 71 -10.39 -23.45 -7.63
N ILE A 72 -11.30 -22.60 -7.12
CA ILE A 72 -10.94 -21.32 -6.52
C ILE A 72 -10.04 -21.53 -5.29
N ALA A 73 -10.41 -22.45 -4.40
CA ALA A 73 -9.68 -22.73 -3.17
C ALA A 73 -8.27 -23.26 -3.45
N ILE A 74 -8.16 -24.25 -4.33
CA ILE A 74 -6.87 -24.83 -4.77
C ILE A 74 -6.02 -23.75 -5.45
N GLY A 75 -6.59 -23.00 -6.40
CA GLY A 75 -5.88 -21.94 -7.10
C GLY A 75 -5.34 -20.85 -6.17
N LYS A 76 -6.13 -20.45 -5.15
CA LYS A 76 -5.68 -19.50 -4.12
C LYS A 76 -4.55 -20.08 -3.28
N ALA A 77 -4.66 -21.32 -2.82
CA ALA A 77 -3.62 -21.99 -2.05
C ALA A 77 -2.32 -22.12 -2.85
N THR A 78 -2.39 -22.54 -4.11
CA THR A 78 -1.24 -22.58 -5.02
C THR A 78 -0.60 -21.21 -5.19
N ARG A 79 -1.38 -20.15 -5.34
CA ARG A 79 -0.87 -18.78 -5.46
C ARG A 79 -0.13 -18.31 -4.21
N HIS A 80 -0.63 -18.64 -3.01
CA HIS A 80 0.10 -18.36 -1.76
C HIS A 80 1.47 -19.05 -1.75
N LEU A 81 1.55 -20.31 -2.20
CA LEU A 81 2.82 -21.03 -2.30
C LEU A 81 3.81 -20.40 -3.30
N PHE A 82 3.33 -19.71 -4.33
CA PHE A 82 4.19 -18.93 -5.22
C PHE A 82 4.67 -17.63 -4.55
N TYR A 83 3.76 -16.91 -3.88
CA TYR A 83 4.13 -15.70 -3.15
C TYR A 83 5.16 -15.97 -2.05
N ASP A 84 5.04 -17.08 -1.33
CA ASP A 84 6.02 -17.49 -0.33
C ASP A 84 7.40 -17.73 -0.95
N ARG A 85 7.45 -18.42 -2.09
CA ARG A 85 8.71 -18.65 -2.83
C ARG A 85 9.33 -17.36 -3.36
N MET A 86 8.51 -16.36 -3.67
CA MET A 86 8.97 -15.02 -4.07
C MET A 86 9.40 -14.16 -2.87
N GLY A 87 9.25 -14.66 -1.63
CA GLY A 87 9.64 -13.96 -0.42
C GLY A 87 8.60 -12.98 0.11
N LEU A 88 7.32 -13.07 -0.31
CA LEU A 88 6.26 -12.19 0.22
C LEU A 88 6.16 -12.34 1.74
N THR A 89 6.10 -13.57 2.24
CA THR A 89 5.99 -13.82 3.69
C THR A 89 7.21 -13.30 4.45
N ASP A 90 8.41 -13.42 3.88
CA ASP A 90 9.64 -12.86 4.46
C ASP A 90 9.59 -11.32 4.55
N SER A 91 8.99 -10.67 3.55
CA SER A 91 8.82 -9.20 3.55
C SER A 91 8.01 -8.68 4.74
N PHE A 92 7.03 -9.45 5.23
CA PHE A 92 6.28 -9.10 6.44
C PHE A 92 7.16 -9.19 7.70
N THR A 93 8.06 -10.17 7.77
CA THR A 93 8.95 -10.36 8.92
C THR A 93 9.92 -9.19 9.09
N TYR A 94 10.58 -8.76 7.99
CA TYR A 94 11.49 -7.61 8.06
C TYR A 94 10.79 -6.34 8.52
N ALA A 95 9.53 -6.16 8.13
CA ALA A 95 8.80 -4.95 8.47
C ALA A 95 8.64 -4.77 9.98
N TYR A 96 8.49 -5.82 10.80
CA TYR A 96 8.42 -5.65 12.26
C TYR A 96 9.74 -5.15 12.85
N ILE A 97 10.86 -5.64 12.32
CA ILE A 97 12.20 -5.23 12.74
C ILE A 97 12.43 -3.78 12.32
N THR A 98 12.23 -3.47 11.05
CA THR A 98 12.50 -2.12 10.52
C THR A 98 11.50 -1.09 11.05
N HIS A 99 10.22 -1.42 11.21
CA HIS A 99 9.22 -0.53 11.81
C HIS A 99 9.66 -0.03 13.18
N THR A 100 10.22 -0.93 14.01
CA THR A 100 10.75 -0.56 15.32
C THR A 100 11.94 0.39 15.21
N LEU A 101 12.84 0.20 14.24
CA LEU A 101 13.94 1.13 14.00
C LEU A 101 13.41 2.49 13.51
N PHE A 102 12.40 2.47 12.65
CA PHE A 102 11.78 3.65 12.07
C PHE A 102 11.03 4.53 13.09
N THR A 103 10.50 3.94 14.17
CA THR A 103 9.92 4.73 15.27
C THR A 103 10.98 5.40 16.16
N ASN A 104 12.26 5.02 16.01
CA ASN A 104 13.39 5.53 16.77
C ASN A 104 14.31 6.43 15.94
N VAL A 105 13.89 6.86 14.74
CA VAL A 105 14.67 7.81 13.94
C VAL A 105 14.84 9.13 14.69
N ARG A 106 16.03 9.70 14.57
CA ARG A 106 16.31 11.06 15.04
C ARG A 106 15.84 12.03 13.97
N HIS A 107 15.28 13.14 14.41
CA HIS A 107 14.85 14.23 13.56
C HIS A 107 15.79 15.41 13.79
N GLU A 108 16.46 15.86 12.74
CA GLU A 108 17.35 17.02 12.76
C GLU A 108 16.55 18.33 12.76
N GLU A 109 17.24 19.45 13.00
CA GLU A 109 16.61 20.77 12.94
C GLU A 109 16.07 21.05 11.52
N GLY A 110 14.80 21.45 11.44
CA GLY A 110 14.08 21.65 10.17
C GLY A 110 13.36 20.42 9.63
N GLU A 111 13.57 19.22 10.18
CA GLU A 111 12.84 18.03 9.76
C GLU A 111 11.45 17.93 10.41
N PHE A 112 10.47 17.50 9.63
CA PHE A 112 9.11 17.28 10.13
C PHE A 112 9.04 16.02 11.02
N ASN A 113 8.73 16.22 12.31
CA ASN A 113 8.56 15.13 13.28
C ASN A 113 7.07 14.87 13.56
N PHE A 114 6.50 13.88 12.87
CA PHE A 114 5.09 13.54 13.03
C PHE A 114 4.70 13.16 14.48
N PHE A 115 5.60 12.53 15.25
CA PHE A 115 5.28 12.12 16.62
C PHE A 115 5.20 13.30 17.58
N ARG A 116 6.05 14.32 17.39
CA ARG A 116 5.96 15.59 18.11
C ARG A 116 4.66 16.31 17.77
N GLU A 117 4.39 16.53 16.48
CA GLU A 117 3.17 17.24 16.04
C GLU A 117 1.90 16.52 16.51
N ARG A 118 1.87 15.18 16.43
CA ARG A 118 0.74 14.38 16.94
C ARG A 118 0.55 14.53 18.44
N ARG A 119 1.64 14.61 19.23
CA ARG A 119 1.58 14.77 20.68
C ARG A 119 1.04 16.16 21.07
N GLU A 120 1.45 17.20 20.35
CA GLU A 120 1.12 18.59 20.68
C GLU A 120 -0.24 19.03 20.14
N LYS A 121 -0.57 18.64 18.90
CA LYS A 121 -1.74 19.15 18.15
C LYS A 121 -2.80 18.07 17.89
N GLY A 122 -2.51 16.81 18.20
CA GLY A 122 -3.36 15.66 17.91
C GLY A 122 -3.18 15.09 16.50
N SER A 123 -3.62 13.85 16.28
CA SER A 123 -3.36 13.09 15.04
C SER A 123 -3.89 13.77 13.79
N LYS A 124 -5.13 14.28 13.81
CA LYS A 124 -5.77 14.87 12.63
C LYS A 124 -4.99 16.11 12.14
N ALA A 125 -4.67 17.02 13.06
CA ALA A 125 -3.91 18.23 12.74
C ALA A 125 -2.51 17.89 12.21
N ALA A 126 -1.82 16.92 12.83
CA ALA A 126 -0.49 16.49 12.40
C ALA A 126 -0.47 15.89 10.97
N PHE A 127 -1.55 15.23 10.54
CA PHE A 127 -1.66 14.75 9.15
C PHE A 127 -1.90 15.90 8.17
N HIS A 128 -2.82 16.82 8.48
CA HIS A 128 -3.09 17.98 7.62
C HIS A 128 -1.86 18.87 7.43
N GLU A 129 -1.17 19.22 8.52
CA GLU A 129 0.05 20.05 8.45
C GLU A 129 1.14 19.39 7.59
N LYS A 130 1.31 18.07 7.70
CA LYS A 130 2.25 17.33 6.86
C LYS A 130 1.85 17.39 5.38
N ASP A 131 0.57 17.31 5.08
CA ASP A 131 0.07 17.36 3.70
C ASP A 131 0.14 18.77 3.12
N ASP A 132 -0.11 19.81 3.92
CA ASP A 132 0.05 21.21 3.52
C ASP A 132 1.50 21.52 3.14
N LEU A 133 2.47 21.03 3.94
CA LEU A 133 3.91 21.15 3.65
C LEU A 133 4.33 20.51 2.32
N ARG A 134 3.56 19.56 1.78
CA ARG A 134 3.83 18.95 0.45
C ARG A 134 3.31 19.80 -0.70
N THR A 135 2.40 20.74 -0.42
CA THR A 135 1.76 21.61 -1.41
C THR A 135 2.33 23.03 -1.46
N MET A 136 3.22 23.37 -0.52
CA MET A 136 3.99 24.61 -0.49
C MET A 136 5.23 24.53 -1.37
#